data_AF-A0A7X7SIP2-F1
#
_entry.id   AF-A0A7X7SIP2-F1
#
_cell.length_a   1.000
_cell.length_b   1.000
_cell.length_c   1.000
_cell.angle_alpha   90.00
_cell.angle_beta   90.00
_cell.angle_gamma   90.00
#
_symmetry.space_group_name_H-M   'P 1'
#
loop_
_entity.id
_entity.type
_entity.pdbx_description
1 polymer ?
#
loop_
_entity_poly.entity_id
_entity_poly.type
_entity_poly.pdbx_seq_one_letter_code
_entity_poly.pdbx_strand_id
1 'polypeptide(L)'
;MLTKLTILTPRPAALHHRSSPSSMRIVRSGFLIALALFGTMLAGCSSLLPRGSDATQVPWKTFEEARAAVEAIEPFRTRKSTLMQNGFDPYHNPAVTILSYPEIIQRFAAGSALQGEEYEHGIRSCLLAGQACSGYSIAVKRIRQNRIGNFWLDILGFLRRTNITGFTFNAMILFVDDQVVYVVYSGQPKMDEMQVRRNPLGPLQSIGDAIRVR
;
A
#
# COMPACT_ATOMS: atom_id res chain seq x y z
N MET A 1 2.98 86.74 -65.72
CA MET A 1 2.73 86.67 -67.18
C MET A 1 2.10 85.31 -67.49
N LEU A 2 0.93 85.37 -68.10
CA LEU A 2 0.26 84.42 -69.00
C LEU A 2 0.17 82.93 -68.62
N THR A 3 -1.01 82.38 -68.27
CA THR A 3 -2.26 82.13 -69.04
C THR A 3 -2.17 80.91 -69.97
N LYS A 4 -3.03 79.90 -69.69
CA LYS A 4 -3.81 79.01 -70.59
C LYS A 4 -3.96 77.62 -69.95
N LEU A 5 -5.03 76.84 -70.12
CA LEU A 5 -6.38 77.02 -70.64
C LEU A 5 -7.11 75.72 -70.29
N THR A 6 -8.39 75.83 -69.92
CA THR A 6 -9.37 74.79 -69.63
C THR A 6 -9.58 73.79 -70.77
N ILE A 7 -9.73 72.49 -70.48
CA ILE A 7 -10.60 71.55 -71.22
C ILE A 7 -11.26 70.56 -70.24
N LEU A 8 -12.57 70.37 -70.42
CA LEU A 8 -13.53 69.58 -69.66
C LEU A 8 -13.65 68.14 -70.20
N THR A 9 -14.16 67.19 -69.38
CA THR A 9 -14.99 65.97 -69.66
C THR A 9 -14.48 64.71 -68.91
N PRO A 10 -15.24 63.59 -68.80
CA PRO A 10 -16.29 63.35 -67.79
C PRO A 10 -16.02 62.13 -66.86
N ARG A 11 -16.84 62.02 -65.79
CA ARG A 11 -16.98 60.89 -64.84
C ARG A 11 -17.04 59.50 -65.53
N PRO A 12 -16.55 58.43 -64.86
CA PRO A 12 -17.49 57.57 -64.12
C PRO A 12 -16.98 57.04 -62.77
N ALA A 13 -17.95 56.50 -62.03
CA ALA A 13 -17.87 56.09 -60.64
C ALA A 13 -17.35 54.66 -60.43
N ALA A 14 -16.98 54.42 -59.16
CA ALA A 14 -17.05 53.16 -58.42
C ALA A 14 -15.96 52.10 -58.65
N LEU A 15 -15.20 51.79 -57.60
CA LEU A 15 -15.46 50.65 -56.71
C LEU A 15 -14.38 50.60 -55.61
N HIS A 16 -14.75 50.99 -54.39
CA HIS A 16 -13.91 50.78 -53.22
C HIS A 16 -14.07 49.32 -52.76
N HIS A 17 -13.10 48.47 -53.08
CA HIS A 17 -12.99 47.15 -52.48
C HIS A 17 -12.44 47.30 -51.06
N ARG A 18 -13.33 47.24 -50.07
CA ARG A 18 -12.97 47.25 -48.65
C ARG A 18 -12.62 45.82 -48.23
N SER A 19 -11.34 45.46 -48.19
CA SER A 19 -10.88 44.22 -47.58
C SER A 19 -10.95 44.36 -46.05
N SER A 20 -11.74 43.49 -45.41
CA SER A 20 -11.90 43.44 -43.96
C SER A 20 -10.86 42.49 -43.33
N PRO A 21 -9.95 42.95 -42.45
CA PRO A 21 -8.93 42.10 -41.84
C PRO A 21 -9.33 41.53 -40.46
N SER A 22 -10.62 41.55 -40.09
CA SER A 22 -11.06 41.33 -38.71
C SER A 22 -11.36 39.87 -38.31
N SER A 23 -11.61 38.94 -39.25
CA SER A 23 -12.01 37.58 -38.87
C SER A 23 -10.85 36.70 -38.37
N MET A 24 -9.62 36.96 -38.83
CA MET A 24 -8.47 36.09 -38.53
C MET A 24 -7.87 36.32 -37.13
N ARG A 25 -8.16 37.47 -36.49
CA ARG A 25 -7.70 37.76 -35.12
C ARG A 25 -8.58 37.10 -34.05
N ILE A 26 -9.88 37.00 -34.28
CA ILE A 26 -10.83 36.43 -33.32
C ILE A 26 -10.66 34.90 -33.22
N VAL A 27 -10.44 34.21 -34.34
CA VAL A 27 -10.19 32.77 -34.37
C VAL A 27 -8.87 32.39 -33.68
N ARG A 28 -7.83 33.22 -33.83
CA ARG A 28 -6.53 33.02 -33.15
C ARG A 28 -6.64 33.21 -31.63
N SER A 29 -7.38 34.21 -31.17
CA SER A 29 -7.59 34.44 -29.74
C SER A 29 -8.42 33.32 -29.08
N GLY A 30 -9.45 32.81 -29.75
CA GLY A 30 -10.23 31.67 -29.25
C GLY A 30 -9.42 30.37 -29.15
N PHE A 31 -8.56 30.10 -30.13
CA PHE A 31 -7.67 28.93 -30.12
C PHE A 31 -6.62 29.00 -29.00
N LEU A 32 -6.05 30.18 -28.73
CA LEU A 32 -5.07 30.36 -27.65
C LEU A 32 -5.71 30.19 -26.26
N ILE A 33 -6.96 30.65 -26.08
CA ILE A 33 -7.71 30.44 -24.83
C ILE A 33 -8.04 28.96 -24.65
N ALA A 34 -8.45 28.25 -25.70
CA ALA A 34 -8.72 26.82 -25.66
C ALA A 34 -7.45 26.00 -25.32
N LEU A 35 -6.30 26.38 -25.90
CA LEU A 35 -5.01 25.73 -25.61
C LEU A 35 -4.53 25.99 -24.17
N ALA A 36 -4.76 27.20 -23.65
CA ALA A 36 -4.48 27.53 -22.26
C ALA A 36 -5.39 26.75 -21.28
N LEU A 37 -6.70 26.66 -21.57
CA LEU A 37 -7.62 25.85 -20.77
C LEU A 37 -7.23 24.36 -20.78
N PHE A 38 -6.86 23.83 -21.95
CA PHE A 38 -6.41 22.45 -22.09
C PHE A 38 -5.11 22.19 -21.30
N GLY A 39 -4.16 23.12 -21.34
CA GLY A 39 -2.94 23.07 -20.52
C GLY A 39 -3.23 23.01 -19.01
N THR A 40 -4.22 23.76 -18.53
CA THR A 40 -4.64 23.71 -17.11
C THR A 40 -5.35 22.43 -16.73
N MET A 41 -6.12 21.80 -17.63
CA MET A 41 -6.75 20.49 -17.37
C MET A 41 -5.74 19.35 -17.30
N LEU A 42 -4.63 19.39 -18.06
CA LEU A 42 -3.60 18.34 -18.01
C LEU A 42 -2.69 18.44 -16.76
N ALA A 43 -2.54 19.62 -16.15
CA ALA A 43 -1.70 19.80 -14.97
C ALA A 43 -2.32 19.22 -13.68
N GLY A 44 -3.66 19.09 -13.63
CA GLY A 44 -4.40 18.65 -12.43
C GLY A 44 -4.24 17.17 -12.05
N CYS A 45 -3.78 16.30 -12.95
CA CYS A 45 -3.73 14.85 -12.70
C CYS A 45 -2.45 14.36 -12.02
N SER A 46 -1.43 15.20 -11.86
CA SER A 46 -0.14 14.78 -11.28
C SER A 46 -0.19 14.49 -9.77
N SER A 47 -1.21 14.97 -9.06
CA SER A 47 -1.33 14.84 -7.59
C SER A 47 -2.21 13.68 -7.13
N LEU A 48 -2.84 12.92 -8.04
CA LEU A 48 -3.78 11.85 -7.68
C LEU A 48 -3.11 10.48 -7.65
N LEU A 49 -1.99 10.35 -6.92
CA LEU A 49 -1.37 9.03 -6.72
C LEU A 49 -2.15 8.24 -5.66
N PRO A 50 -2.56 6.99 -5.94
CA PRO A 50 -3.24 6.14 -4.96
C PRO A 50 -2.36 5.89 -3.73
N ARG A 51 -2.95 5.99 -2.55
CA ARG A 51 -2.34 5.56 -1.28
C ARG A 51 -3.07 4.31 -0.80
N GLY A 52 -2.31 3.33 -0.30
CA GLY A 52 -2.85 2.10 0.26
C GLY A 52 -2.45 1.96 1.72
N SER A 53 -3.29 1.32 2.51
CA SER A 53 -2.93 0.90 3.87
C SER A 53 -3.51 -0.48 4.13
N ASP A 54 -2.66 -1.38 4.58
CA ASP A 54 -3.05 -2.70 5.05
C ASP A 54 -2.80 -2.74 6.55
N ALA A 55 -3.88 -2.83 7.33
CA ALA A 55 -3.80 -2.91 8.78
C ALA A 55 -4.66 -4.07 9.27
N THR A 56 -4.04 -5.01 9.99
CA THR A 56 -4.80 -5.98 10.78
C THR A 56 -5.65 -5.24 11.79
N GLN A 57 -6.94 -5.61 11.89
CA GLN A 57 -7.87 -5.01 12.84
C GLN A 57 -7.60 -5.57 14.22
N VAL A 58 -6.72 -4.91 14.96
CA VAL A 58 -6.34 -5.23 16.34
C VAL A 58 -6.42 -3.99 17.22
N PRO A 59 -6.58 -4.17 18.55
CA PRO A 59 -6.57 -3.05 19.49
C PRO A 59 -5.22 -2.32 19.52
N TRP A 60 -4.11 -3.00 19.23
CA TRP A 60 -2.77 -2.41 19.30
C TRP A 60 -2.42 -1.59 18.05
N LYS A 61 -2.00 -0.34 18.27
CA LYS A 61 -1.67 0.59 17.19
C LYS A 61 -0.18 0.63 16.87
N THR A 62 0.67 0.25 17.82
CA THR A 62 2.13 0.29 17.72
C THR A 62 2.76 -1.06 18.05
N PHE A 63 4.02 -1.25 17.67
CA PHE A 63 4.78 -2.44 18.01
C PHE A 63 4.97 -2.57 19.53
N GLU A 64 5.24 -1.45 20.19
CA GLU A 64 5.50 -1.37 21.63
C GLU A 64 4.27 -1.73 22.45
N GLU A 65 3.07 -1.30 22.03
CA GLU A 65 1.80 -1.70 22.67
C GLU A 65 1.59 -3.22 22.58
N ALA A 66 1.81 -3.80 21.40
CA ALA A 66 1.67 -5.25 21.21
C ALA A 66 2.71 -6.02 22.02
N ARG A 67 3.95 -5.54 22.05
CA ARG A 67 5.03 -6.09 22.87
C ARG A 67 4.68 -6.05 24.35
N ALA A 68 4.26 -4.90 24.87
CA ALA A 68 3.92 -4.74 26.29
C ALA A 68 2.77 -5.65 26.71
N ALA A 69 1.77 -5.84 25.83
CA ALA A 69 0.67 -6.75 26.10
C ALA A 69 1.12 -8.23 26.20
N VAL A 70 2.09 -8.64 25.39
CA VAL A 70 2.65 -10.01 25.44
C VAL A 70 3.65 -10.18 26.59
N GLU A 71 4.47 -9.18 26.89
CA GLU A 71 5.41 -9.21 28.01
C GLU A 71 4.71 -9.21 29.39
N ALA A 72 3.45 -8.76 29.46
CA ALA A 72 2.63 -8.85 30.67
C ALA A 72 2.15 -10.29 30.98
N ILE A 73 2.35 -11.24 30.07
CA ILE A 73 1.93 -12.63 30.25
C ILE A 73 3.04 -13.37 31.01
N GLU A 74 2.73 -13.85 32.22
CA GLU A 74 3.65 -14.61 33.05
C GLU A 74 3.42 -16.13 32.84
N PRO A 75 4.40 -16.87 32.26
CA PRO A 75 4.32 -18.32 32.18
C PRO A 75 4.10 -18.97 33.54
N PHE A 76 3.32 -20.05 33.58
CA PHE A 76 2.93 -20.79 34.79
C PHE A 76 2.11 -20.00 35.83
N ARG A 77 1.68 -18.77 35.51
CA ARG A 77 0.77 -17.97 36.35
C ARG A 77 -0.46 -17.49 35.60
N THR A 78 -0.30 -16.99 34.38
CA THR A 78 -1.41 -16.50 33.57
C THR A 78 -2.25 -17.66 33.02
N ARG A 79 -3.57 -17.48 33.02
CA ARG A 79 -4.52 -18.44 32.46
C ARG A 79 -5.05 -17.99 31.10
N LYS A 80 -5.43 -18.94 30.26
CA LYS A 80 -6.04 -18.69 28.95
C LYS A 80 -7.33 -17.88 29.06
N SER A 81 -8.16 -18.17 30.06
CA SER A 81 -9.34 -17.37 30.40
C SER A 81 -9.04 -15.88 30.65
N THR A 82 -7.92 -15.55 31.31
CA THR A 82 -7.48 -14.15 31.50
C THR A 82 -7.05 -13.50 30.19
N LEU A 83 -6.38 -14.25 29.31
CA LEU A 83 -5.96 -13.73 28.00
C LEU A 83 -7.13 -13.40 27.09
N MET A 84 -8.22 -14.19 27.14
CA MET A 84 -9.45 -13.90 26.40
C MET A 84 -10.03 -12.53 26.79
N GLN A 85 -10.01 -12.19 28.07
CA GLN A 85 -10.50 -10.88 28.57
C GLN A 85 -9.56 -9.73 28.17
N ASN A 86 -8.27 -10.01 28.01
CA ASN A 86 -7.23 -9.02 27.71
C ASN A 86 -7.01 -8.79 26.20
N GLY A 87 -7.95 -9.20 25.34
CA GLY A 87 -7.91 -8.92 23.90
C GLY A 87 -7.16 -9.96 23.06
N PHE A 88 -6.82 -11.12 23.63
CA PHE A 88 -6.25 -12.27 22.91
C PHE A 88 -7.31 -13.32 22.55
N ASP A 89 -8.59 -12.97 22.57
CA ASP A 89 -9.68 -13.88 22.24
C ASP A 89 -9.72 -14.16 20.71
N PRO A 90 -9.49 -15.41 20.26
CA PRO A 90 -9.52 -15.77 18.83
C PRO A 90 -10.89 -15.61 18.17
N TYR A 91 -11.99 -15.58 18.94
CA TYR A 91 -13.34 -15.41 18.39
C TYR A 91 -13.69 -13.95 18.12
N HIS A 92 -12.98 -13.01 18.75
CA HIS A 92 -13.22 -11.58 18.61
C HIS A 92 -12.04 -10.82 17.99
N ASN A 93 -10.84 -11.39 18.03
CA ASN A 93 -9.62 -10.81 17.48
C ASN A 93 -9.11 -11.63 16.27
N PRO A 94 -9.23 -11.10 15.04
CA PRO A 94 -8.85 -11.82 13.82
C PRO A 94 -7.33 -12.00 13.66
N ALA A 95 -6.51 -11.35 14.49
CA ALA A 95 -5.07 -11.56 14.48
C ALA A 95 -4.64 -12.81 15.25
N VAL A 96 -5.54 -13.41 16.04
CA VAL A 96 -5.23 -14.56 16.88
C VAL A 96 -5.74 -15.83 16.22
N THR A 97 -4.82 -16.72 15.88
CA THR A 97 -5.11 -18.04 15.33
C THR A 97 -4.90 -19.11 16.40
N ILE A 98 -5.83 -20.04 16.53
CA ILE A 98 -5.70 -21.20 17.42
C ILE A 98 -4.77 -22.21 16.76
N LEU A 99 -3.79 -22.71 17.52
CA LEU A 99 -2.86 -23.75 17.12
C LEU A 99 -3.22 -25.07 17.76
N SER A 100 -3.31 -26.08 16.91
CA SER A 100 -3.43 -27.48 17.29
C SER A 100 -2.07 -28.10 17.61
N TYR A 101 -2.08 -29.22 18.35
CA TYR A 101 -0.86 -29.93 18.71
C TYR A 101 0.05 -30.29 17.51
N PRO A 102 -0.46 -30.80 16.37
CA PRO A 102 0.39 -31.08 15.19
C PRO A 102 1.07 -29.82 14.63
N GLU A 103 0.40 -28.68 14.61
CA GLU A 103 0.99 -27.42 14.15
C GLU A 103 2.09 -26.92 15.10
N ILE A 104 1.91 -27.15 16.41
CA ILE A 104 2.91 -26.85 17.42
C ILE A 104 4.15 -27.73 17.19
N ILE A 105 3.98 -29.05 17.06
CA ILE A 105 5.10 -29.96 16.74
C ILE A 105 5.81 -29.50 15.48
N GLN A 106 5.07 -29.21 14.40
CA GLN A 106 5.68 -28.83 13.12
C GLN A 106 6.58 -27.58 13.23
N ARG A 107 6.21 -26.62 14.09
CA ARG A 107 7.01 -25.41 14.33
C ARG A 107 8.31 -25.69 15.08
N PHE A 108 8.30 -26.65 16.00
CA PHE A 108 9.49 -27.04 16.76
C PHE A 108 10.32 -28.14 16.09
N ALA A 109 9.73 -28.89 15.15
CA ALA A 109 10.41 -29.94 14.40
C ALA A 109 11.52 -29.42 13.49
N ALA A 110 11.42 -28.18 13.00
CA ALA A 110 12.44 -27.56 12.14
C ALA A 110 13.78 -27.29 12.87
N GLY A 111 13.80 -27.38 14.20
CA GLY A 111 15.00 -27.21 15.03
C GLY A 111 15.52 -28.49 15.69
N SER A 112 15.10 -29.68 15.23
CA SER A 112 15.31 -30.97 15.88
C SER A 112 16.77 -31.49 15.92
N ALA A 113 17.77 -30.61 15.87
CA ALA A 113 19.10 -30.93 16.37
C ALA A 113 19.11 -31.07 17.90
N LEU A 114 18.11 -30.48 18.57
CA LEU A 114 18.01 -30.48 20.03
C LEU A 114 17.33 -31.74 20.57
N GLN A 115 17.90 -32.31 21.63
CA GLN A 115 17.28 -33.39 22.40
C GLN A 115 16.10 -32.83 23.22
N GLY A 116 15.11 -33.67 23.56
CA GLY A 116 13.90 -33.26 24.28
C GLY A 116 14.14 -32.50 25.60
N GLU A 117 15.31 -32.67 26.21
CA GLU A 117 15.72 -32.01 27.45
C GLU A 117 16.33 -30.61 27.25
N GLU A 118 16.76 -30.27 26.04
CA GLU A 118 17.35 -28.98 25.71
C GLU A 118 16.29 -27.90 25.43
N TYR A 119 15.02 -28.29 25.31
CA TYR A 119 13.91 -27.34 25.24
C TYR A 119 13.68 -26.66 26.58
N GLU A 120 13.32 -25.37 26.53
CA GLU A 120 12.86 -24.64 27.70
C GLU A 120 11.67 -25.36 28.36
N HIS A 121 11.61 -25.29 29.69
CA HIS A 121 10.62 -25.99 30.52
C HIS A 121 9.19 -25.88 29.98
N GLY A 122 8.76 -24.69 29.56
CA GLY A 122 7.42 -24.45 28.99
C GLY A 122 7.12 -25.23 27.71
N ILE A 123 8.08 -25.28 26.79
CA ILE A 123 7.95 -26.02 25.53
C ILE A 123 7.89 -27.52 25.84
N ARG A 124 8.78 -28.02 26.72
CA ARG A 124 8.81 -29.42 27.12
C ARG A 124 7.50 -29.85 27.78
N SER A 125 6.95 -29.05 28.69
CA SER A 125 5.64 -29.32 29.31
C SER A 125 4.52 -29.44 28.27
N CYS A 126 4.51 -28.58 27.24
CA CYS A 126 3.51 -28.66 26.17
C CYS A 126 3.69 -29.93 25.32
N LEU A 127 4.92 -30.25 24.90
CA LEU A 127 5.19 -31.44 24.08
C LEU A 127 4.85 -32.74 24.81
N LEU A 128 5.12 -32.82 26.12
CA LEU A 128 4.77 -33.99 26.94
C LEU A 128 3.27 -34.12 27.19
N ALA A 129 2.52 -33.01 27.21
CA ALA A 129 1.08 -33.01 27.45
C ALA A 129 0.23 -33.52 26.26
N GLY A 130 0.83 -33.66 25.07
CA GLY A 130 0.14 -34.21 23.90
C GLY A 130 -1.08 -33.40 23.49
N GLN A 131 -2.26 -34.02 23.44
CA GLN A 131 -3.50 -33.35 23.00
C GLN A 131 -4.00 -32.25 23.94
N ALA A 132 -3.54 -32.21 25.20
CA ALA A 132 -3.84 -31.11 26.12
C ALA A 132 -3.04 -29.83 25.79
N CYS A 133 -2.01 -29.94 24.95
CA CYS A 133 -1.23 -28.80 24.46
C CYS A 133 -1.96 -28.09 23.32
N SER A 134 -2.23 -26.82 23.52
CA SER A 134 -2.77 -25.92 22.49
C SER A 134 -1.99 -24.61 22.49
N GLY A 135 -2.17 -23.80 21.45
CA GLY A 135 -1.45 -22.53 21.37
C GLY A 135 -2.26 -21.44 20.69
N TYR A 136 -1.81 -20.21 20.85
CA TYR A 136 -2.26 -19.06 20.08
C TYR A 136 -1.11 -18.52 19.27
N SER A 137 -1.35 -18.27 17.99
CA SER A 137 -0.45 -17.58 17.07
C SER A 137 -1.04 -16.21 16.80
N ILE A 138 -0.34 -15.16 17.20
CA ILE A 138 -0.75 -13.78 16.98
C ILE A 138 0.06 -13.25 15.81
N ALA A 139 -0.61 -12.70 14.79
CA ALA A 139 0.03 -12.11 13.63
C ALA A 139 -0.58 -10.73 13.34
N VAL A 140 0.16 -9.68 13.67
CA VAL A 140 -0.22 -8.28 13.47
C VAL A 140 0.67 -7.67 12.41
N LYS A 141 0.04 -7.08 11.40
CA LYS A 141 0.72 -6.35 10.33
C LYS A 141 0.02 -5.03 10.12
N ARG A 142 0.76 -3.92 10.31
CA ARG A 142 0.26 -2.58 10.00
C ARG A 142 1.25 -1.89 9.09
N ILE A 143 0.87 -1.75 7.83
CA ILE A 143 1.69 -1.21 6.77
C ILE A 143 0.94 -0.10 6.04
N ARG A 144 1.65 1.00 5.78
CA ARG A 144 1.23 2.10 4.94
C ARG A 144 2.08 2.11 3.68
N GLN A 145 1.40 2.11 2.53
CA GLN A 145 2.01 2.11 1.21
C GLN A 145 1.72 3.45 0.52
N ASN A 146 2.76 4.24 0.31
CA ASN A 146 2.68 5.51 -0.38
C ASN A 146 3.34 5.38 -1.75
N ARG A 147 2.58 5.59 -2.82
CA ARG A 147 3.13 5.64 -4.17
C ARG A 147 3.79 7.00 -4.40
N ILE A 148 4.99 6.99 -4.97
CA ILE A 148 5.80 8.18 -5.20
C ILE A 148 6.24 8.20 -6.67
N GLY A 149 6.07 9.33 -7.34
CA GLY A 149 6.58 9.54 -8.70
C GLY A 149 5.57 10.14 -9.65
N ASN A 150 5.79 9.93 -10.95
CA ASN A 150 4.96 10.48 -12.01
C ASN A 150 3.71 9.61 -12.22
N PHE A 151 2.53 10.22 -12.11
CA PHE A 151 1.23 9.59 -12.34
C PHE A 151 1.13 8.85 -13.69
N TRP A 152 1.62 9.44 -14.78
CA TRP A 152 1.54 8.83 -16.12
C TRP A 152 2.41 7.58 -16.24
N LEU A 153 3.60 7.59 -15.63
CA LEU A 153 4.46 6.40 -15.61
C LEU A 153 3.88 5.26 -14.77
N ASP A 154 3.09 5.57 -13.72
CA ASP A 154 2.39 4.58 -12.90
C ASP A 154 1.15 4.01 -13.61
N ILE A 155 0.33 4.86 -14.24
CA ILE A 155 -0.87 4.43 -14.99
C ILE A 155 -0.49 3.57 -16.20
N LEU A 156 0.47 4.02 -16.99
CA LEU A 156 0.93 3.26 -18.17
C LEU A 156 1.77 2.05 -17.77
N GLY A 157 2.04 1.86 -16.48
CA GLY A 157 2.71 0.68 -15.92
C GLY A 157 4.21 0.64 -16.10
N PHE A 158 4.85 1.65 -16.72
CA PHE A 158 6.28 1.66 -17.02
C PHE A 158 7.16 1.67 -15.77
N LEU A 159 6.80 2.48 -14.78
CA LEU A 159 7.58 2.63 -13.55
C LEU A 159 6.65 2.91 -12.37
N ARG A 160 6.73 2.07 -11.35
CA ARG A 160 6.04 2.26 -10.07
C ARG A 160 7.06 2.25 -8.94
N ARG A 161 7.03 3.29 -8.09
CA ARG A 161 7.78 3.32 -6.83
C ARG A 161 6.80 3.42 -5.67
N THR A 162 6.94 2.52 -4.71
CA THR A 162 6.10 2.48 -3.52
C THR A 162 7.02 2.51 -2.30
N ASN A 163 6.83 3.50 -1.44
CA ASN A 163 7.42 3.50 -0.11
C ASN A 163 6.46 2.76 0.83
N ILE A 164 6.97 1.74 1.50
CA ILE A 164 6.27 0.88 2.43
C ILE A 164 6.82 1.14 3.83
N THR A 165 5.99 1.70 4.70
CA THR A 165 6.35 1.97 6.10
C THR A 165 5.42 1.22 7.03
N GLY A 166 5.89 0.78 8.19
CA GLY A 166 5.02 0.08 9.14
C GLY A 166 5.76 -0.76 10.16
N PHE A 167 5.05 -1.74 10.72
CA PHE A 167 5.63 -2.76 11.59
C PHE A 167 4.93 -4.11 11.38
N THR A 168 5.66 -5.17 11.76
CA THR A 168 5.11 -6.52 11.90
C THR A 168 5.38 -7.02 13.30
N PHE A 169 4.40 -7.69 13.89
CA PHE A 169 4.51 -8.29 15.21
C PHE A 169 3.89 -9.67 15.17
N ASN A 170 4.65 -10.67 15.59
CA ASN A 170 4.21 -12.04 15.72
C ASN A 170 4.43 -12.48 17.16
N ALA A 171 3.49 -13.21 17.73
CA ALA A 171 3.69 -13.84 19.03
C ALA A 171 3.10 -15.24 19.04
N MET A 172 3.66 -16.09 19.88
CA MET A 172 3.18 -17.44 20.10
C MET A 172 3.07 -17.68 21.60
N ILE A 173 1.90 -18.14 22.01
CA ILE A 173 1.61 -18.47 23.40
C ILE A 173 1.20 -19.93 23.40
N LEU A 174 1.81 -20.74 24.28
CA LEU A 174 1.48 -22.15 24.44
C LEU A 174 0.76 -22.36 25.77
N PHE A 175 -0.17 -23.30 25.75
CA PHE A 175 -1.01 -23.66 26.87
C PHE A 175 -0.95 -25.16 27.09
N VAL A 176 -1.00 -25.56 28.36
CA VAL A 176 -1.42 -26.90 28.76
C VAL A 176 -2.75 -26.71 29.48
N ASP A 177 -3.81 -27.26 28.90
CA ASP A 177 -5.20 -27.02 29.32
C ASP A 177 -5.55 -25.51 29.33
N ASP A 178 -5.69 -24.91 30.52
CA ASP A 178 -5.98 -23.48 30.74
C ASP A 178 -4.75 -22.68 31.19
N GLN A 179 -3.59 -23.31 31.40
CA GLN A 179 -2.38 -22.68 31.94
C GLN A 179 -1.43 -22.25 30.82
N VAL A 180 -0.99 -20.99 30.81
CA VAL A 180 0.10 -20.55 29.93
C VAL A 180 1.39 -21.20 30.38
N VAL A 181 2.10 -21.87 29.48
CA VAL A 181 3.39 -22.54 29.78
C VAL A 181 4.58 -21.89 29.08
N TYR A 182 4.35 -21.21 27.95
CA TYR A 182 5.42 -20.57 27.19
C TYR A 182 4.88 -19.39 26.38
N VAL A 183 5.69 -18.34 26.25
CA VAL A 183 5.36 -17.15 25.46
C VAL A 183 6.61 -16.67 24.73
N VAL A 184 6.47 -16.33 23.46
CA VAL A 184 7.53 -15.72 22.66
C VAL A 184 6.93 -14.70 21.71
N TYR A 185 7.67 -13.62 21.44
CA TYR A 185 7.34 -12.66 20.39
C TYR A 185 8.50 -12.47 19.42
N SER A 186 8.18 -12.01 18.22
CA SER A 186 9.12 -11.65 17.17
C SER A 186 8.48 -10.62 16.25
N GLY A 187 9.27 -10.03 15.34
CA GLY A 187 8.75 -9.08 14.37
C GLY A 187 9.74 -7.98 14.05
N GLN A 188 9.28 -7.02 13.26
CA GLN A 188 10.06 -5.85 12.86
C GLN A 188 9.39 -4.59 13.40
N PRO A 189 10.01 -3.90 14.38
CA PRO A 189 9.42 -2.71 15.01
C PRO A 189 9.32 -1.53 14.06
N LYS A 190 10.26 -1.42 13.11
CA LYS A 190 10.26 -0.39 12.07
C LYS A 190 10.56 -1.03 10.72
N MET A 191 9.62 -0.90 9.80
CA MET A 191 9.77 -1.21 8.38
C MET A 191 9.81 0.09 7.58
N ASP A 192 10.78 0.19 6.68
CA ASP A 192 10.93 1.27 5.71
C ASP A 192 11.56 0.68 4.45
N GLU A 193 10.71 0.29 3.50
CA GLU A 193 11.11 -0.40 2.28
C GLU A 193 10.72 0.41 1.04
N MET A 194 11.67 0.53 0.11
CA MET A 194 11.44 1.16 -1.18
C MET A 194 11.30 0.09 -2.27
N GLN A 195 10.08 -0.16 -2.71
CA GLN A 195 9.81 -1.07 -3.81
C GLN A 195 9.78 -0.31 -5.15
N VAL A 196 10.60 -0.75 -6.11
CA VAL A 196 10.66 -0.18 -7.46
C VAL A 196 10.34 -1.27 -8.48
N ARG A 197 9.22 -1.14 -9.17
CA ARG A 197 8.82 -2.02 -10.26
C ARG A 197 8.99 -1.32 -11.60
N ARG A 198 9.75 -1.92 -12.51
CA ARG A 198 10.01 -1.41 -13.87
C ARG A 198 9.46 -2.41 -14.88
N ASN A 199 8.47 -2.01 -15.67
CA ASN A 199 7.97 -2.81 -16.79
C ASN A 199 8.26 -2.04 -18.08
N PRO A 200 9.47 -2.19 -18.67
CA PRO A 200 9.90 -1.38 -19.79
C PRO A 200 9.03 -1.55 -21.06
N LEU A 201 8.33 -2.68 -21.22
CA LEU A 201 7.40 -2.89 -22.35
C LEU A 201 5.94 -2.57 -21.99
N GLY A 202 5.68 -2.00 -20.81
CA GLY A 202 4.35 -1.54 -20.40
C GLY A 202 3.31 -2.67 -20.34
N PRO A 203 2.05 -2.43 -20.71
CA PRO A 203 0.95 -3.40 -20.60
C PRO A 203 1.14 -4.67 -21.43
N LEU A 204 1.94 -4.63 -22.50
CA LEU A 204 2.20 -5.78 -23.36
C LEU A 204 3.02 -6.87 -22.66
N GLN A 205 3.80 -6.50 -21.63
CA GLN A 205 4.58 -7.44 -20.83
C GLN A 205 3.69 -8.32 -19.92
N SER A 206 2.60 -7.79 -19.37
CA SER A 206 1.74 -8.57 -18.46
C SER A 206 0.89 -9.61 -19.19
N ILE A 207 0.68 -9.45 -20.49
CA ILE A 207 -0.05 -10.43 -21.34
C ILE A 207 0.77 -11.73 -21.46
N GLY A 208 2.10 -11.64 -21.53
CA GLY A 208 2.98 -12.81 -21.57
C GLY A 208 2.98 -13.62 -20.27
N ASP A 209 2.90 -12.96 -19.12
CA ASP A 209 2.84 -13.63 -17.80
C ASP A 209 1.49 -14.32 -17.55
N ALA A 210 0.38 -13.73 -18.03
CA ALA A 210 -0.95 -14.34 -17.95
C ALA A 210 -1.08 -15.62 -18.80
N ILE A 211 -0.30 -15.72 -19.89
CA ILE A 211 -0.30 -16.89 -20.78
C ILE A 211 0.60 -18.02 -20.25
N ARG A 212 1.53 -17.73 -19.33
CA ARG A 212 2.44 -18.74 -18.73
C ARG A 212 1.81 -19.53 -17.57
N VAL A 213 0.62 -19.15 -17.10
CA VAL A 213 -0.15 -19.97 -16.15
C VAL A 213 -1.00 -20.97 -16.95
N ARG A 214 -0.38 -22.07 -17.38
CA ARG A 214 -1.09 -23.31 -17.72
C ARG A 214 -0.21 -24.52 -17.47
#